data_AF-A0A2I1HQ38-F1
#
_entry.id   AF-A0A2I1HQ38-F1
#
_cell.length_a   1.000
_cell.length_b   1.000
_cell.length_c   1.000
_cell.angle_alpha   90.00
_cell.angle_beta   90.00
_cell.angle_gamma   90.00
#
_symmetry.space_group_name_H-M   'P 1'
#
loop_
_entity.id
_entity.type
_entity.pdbx_description
1 polymer ?
#
loop_
_entity_poly.entity_id
_entity_poly.type
_entity_poly.pdbx_seq_one_letter_code
_entity_poly.pdbx_strand_id
1 'polypeptide(L)'
;MFIPYKYRDIIPKDPLYTDTGDYIMPGSRSWFTYMSNLHRRISSATTSQERNYLLQSAQERERVTRELLKKEQAIKAEARFYGTSVHTLSRRKRTSNMLTSKTRHFHERMNYLTTKNLKGKEVVRHQELDAEMNSFELYYNSGVNFN
;
A
#
# COMPACT_ATOMS: atom_id res chain seq x y z
N MET A 1 4.47 37.66 3.14
CA MET A 1 5.48 36.82 3.83
C MET A 1 6.87 37.25 3.37
N PHE A 2 7.77 37.64 4.28
CA PHE A 2 9.13 38.05 3.93
C PHE A 2 10.06 36.82 3.87
N ILE A 3 10.69 36.59 2.71
CA ILE A 3 11.72 35.56 2.53
C ILE A 3 13.08 36.25 2.33
N PRO A 4 14.05 36.02 3.24
CA PRO A 4 15.41 36.53 3.11
C PRO A 4 16.03 36.20 1.76
N TYR A 5 16.79 37.15 1.19
CA TYR A 5 17.41 37.01 -0.13
C TYR A 5 18.27 35.73 -0.26
N LYS A 6 19.02 35.41 0.79
CA LYS A 6 19.89 34.22 0.89
C LYS A 6 19.19 32.86 0.75
N TYR A 7 17.86 32.83 0.79
CA TYR A 7 17.06 31.62 0.66
C TYR A 7 16.33 31.52 -0.69
N ARG A 8 16.24 32.61 -1.47
CA ARG A 8 15.36 32.68 -2.65
C ARG A 8 15.77 31.73 -3.77
N ASP A 9 17.06 31.47 -3.90
CA ASP A 9 17.66 30.62 -4.91
C ASP A 9 17.70 29.13 -4.53
N ILE A 10 17.46 28.82 -3.26
CA ILE A 10 17.47 27.45 -2.73
C ILE A 10 16.07 26.99 -2.30
N ILE A 11 15.02 27.74 -2.65
CA ILE A 11 13.63 27.36 -2.36
C ILE A 11 13.34 26.02 -3.05
N PRO A 12 12.93 24.99 -2.28
CA PRO A 12 12.52 23.71 -2.83
C PRO A 12 11.37 23.89 -3.82
N LYS A 13 11.46 23.23 -4.98
CA LYS A 13 10.39 23.23 -5.98
C LYS A 13 9.20 22.37 -5.55
N ASP A 14 9.48 21.32 -4.78
CA ASP A 14 8.48 20.41 -4.24
C ASP A 14 8.11 20.82 -2.80
N PRO A 15 6.87 20.52 -2.34
CA PRO A 15 6.45 20.74 -0.97
C PRO A 15 7.32 19.95 0.02
N LEU A 16 7.67 20.59 1.14
CA LEU A 16 8.42 19.96 2.24
C LEU A 16 7.45 19.25 3.20
N TYR A 17 7.90 18.14 3.77
CA TYR A 17 7.13 17.36 4.74
C TYR A 17 7.99 16.99 5.96
N THR A 18 7.34 16.78 7.10
CA THR A 18 7.99 16.21 8.28
C THR A 18 8.21 14.71 8.11
N ASP A 19 8.97 14.11 9.01
CA ASP A 19 9.15 12.65 9.09
C ASP A 19 7.83 11.90 9.39
N THR A 20 6.81 12.61 9.88
CA THR A 20 5.46 12.08 10.09
C THR A 20 4.58 12.19 8.83
N GLY A 21 5.06 12.88 7.80
CA GLY A 21 4.34 13.15 6.56
C GLY A 21 3.45 14.39 6.60
N ASP A 22 3.58 15.24 7.61
CA ASP A 22 2.83 16.49 7.73
C ASP A 22 3.45 17.57 6.84
N TYR A 23 2.61 18.35 6.16
CA TYR A 23 3.08 19.42 5.31
C TYR A 23 3.77 20.53 6.11
N ILE A 24 5.01 20.84 5.73
CA ILE A 24 5.75 21.97 6.31
C ILE A 24 5.36 23.24 5.57
N MET A 25 4.52 24.04 6.21
CA MET A 25 4.06 25.32 5.66
C MET A 25 5.24 26.28 5.43
N PRO A 26 5.38 26.86 4.21
CA PRO A 26 6.33 27.92 3.92
C PRO A 26 6.23 29.07 4.92
N GLY A 27 7.38 29.57 5.39
CA GLY A 27 7.43 30.63 6.40
C GLY A 27 7.19 30.21 7.84
N SER A 28 6.85 28.94 8.10
CA SER A 28 6.84 28.39 9.46
C SER A 28 8.27 28.30 10.03
N ARG A 29 8.37 28.14 11.36
CA ARG A 29 9.66 27.88 12.03
C ARG A 29 10.37 26.67 11.42
N SER A 30 9.65 25.56 11.24
CA SER A 30 10.20 24.32 10.68
C SER A 30 10.73 24.52 9.25
N TRP A 31 10.01 25.28 8.43
CA TRP A 31 10.45 25.64 7.09
C TRP A 31 11.76 26.44 7.12
N PHE A 32 11.84 27.47 7.98
CA PHE A 32 13.07 28.25 8.12
C PHE A 32 14.24 27.43 8.69
N THR A 33 13.98 26.48 9.59
CA THR A 33 15.00 25.54 10.07
C THR A 33 15.56 24.70 8.93
N TYR A 34 14.71 24.15 8.08
CA TYR A 34 15.13 23.43 6.88
C TYR A 34 15.99 24.32 5.97
N MET A 35 15.49 25.51 5.63
CA MET A 35 16.18 26.45 4.74
C MET A 35 17.53 26.89 5.30
N SER A 36 17.63 27.10 6.62
CA SER A 36 18.89 27.44 7.28
C SER A 36 19.91 26.31 7.21
N ASN A 37 19.47 25.06 7.44
CA ASN A 37 20.33 23.89 7.33
C ASN A 37 20.79 23.64 5.89
N LEU A 38 19.89 23.80 4.92
CA LEU A 38 20.19 23.67 3.51
C LEU A 38 21.19 24.76 3.08
N HIS A 39 20.94 26.02 3.42
CA HIS A 39 21.85 27.12 3.15
C HIS A 39 23.24 26.87 3.75
N ARG A 40 23.33 26.44 5.02
CA ARG A 40 24.61 26.13 5.67
C ARG A 40 25.42 25.07 4.90
N ARG A 41 24.75 24.01 4.42
CA ARG A 41 25.39 22.94 3.62
C ARG A 41 25.85 23.46 2.26
N ILE A 42 25.09 24.36 1.65
CA ILE A 42 25.42 24.88 0.33
C ILE A 42 26.52 25.96 0.42
N SER A 43 26.53 26.74 1.50
CA SER A 43 27.57 27.76 1.76
C SER A 43 28.95 27.16 1.99
N SER A 44 29.06 25.86 2.30
CA SER A 44 30.36 25.17 2.37
C SER A 44 30.91 24.74 1.01
N ALA A 45 30.11 24.83 -0.06
CA ALA A 45 30.58 24.48 -1.40
C ALA A 45 31.55 25.53 -1.92
N THR A 46 32.68 25.08 -2.46
CA THR A 46 33.70 25.97 -3.06
C THR A 46 33.45 26.24 -4.53
N THR A 47 32.70 25.37 -5.21
CA THR A 47 32.38 25.50 -6.64
C THR A 47 30.88 25.52 -6.93
N SER A 48 30.50 26.14 -8.05
CA SER A 48 29.11 26.15 -8.52
C SER A 48 28.58 24.73 -8.84
N GLN A 49 29.44 23.84 -9.33
CA GLN A 49 29.09 22.44 -9.58
C GLN A 49 28.74 21.70 -8.29
N GLU A 50 29.58 21.84 -7.26
CA GLU A 50 29.32 21.27 -5.93
C GLU A 50 28.04 21.83 -5.31
N ARG A 51 27.82 23.14 -5.45
CA ARG A 51 26.57 23.81 -5.02
C ARG A 51 25.33 23.14 -5.63
N ASN A 52 25.34 22.93 -6.95
CA ASN A 52 24.24 22.31 -7.67
C ASN A 52 24.04 20.84 -7.29
N TYR A 53 25.13 20.10 -7.11
CA TYR A 53 25.10 18.71 -6.65
C TYR A 53 24.43 18.58 -5.27
N LEU A 54 24.79 19.44 -4.31
CA LEU A 54 24.19 19.43 -2.97
C LEU A 54 22.70 19.74 -2.99
N LEU A 55 22.27 20.68 -3.84
CA LEU A 55 20.85 21.00 -4.05
C LEU A 55 20.08 19.80 -4.61
N GLN A 56 20.61 19.15 -5.65
CA GLN A 56 20.00 17.95 -6.24
C GLN A 56 19.93 16.81 -5.22
N SER A 57 20.99 16.57 -4.46
CA SER A 57 21.04 15.55 -3.41
C SER A 57 20.02 15.83 -2.27
N ALA A 58 19.80 17.09 -1.92
CA ALA A 58 18.77 17.46 -0.94
C ALA A 58 17.36 17.15 -1.47
N GLN A 59 17.07 17.54 -2.72
CA GLN A 59 15.78 17.25 -3.36
C GLN A 59 15.53 15.75 -3.50
N GLU A 60 16.55 14.98 -3.87
CA GLU A 60 16.40 13.53 -4.03
C GLU A 60 16.12 12.85 -2.70
N ARG A 61 16.80 13.26 -1.62
CA ARG A 61 16.48 12.77 -0.27
C ARG A 61 15.02 13.04 0.10
N GLU A 62 14.55 14.26 -0.13
CA GLU A 62 13.15 14.65 0.12
C GLU A 62 12.16 13.74 -0.63
N ARG A 63 12.45 13.45 -1.91
CA ARG A 63 11.64 12.58 -2.76
C ARG A 63 11.60 11.16 -2.22
N VAL A 64 12.76 10.59 -1.89
CA VAL A 64 12.87 9.25 -1.32
C VAL A 64 12.09 9.15 0.00
N THR A 65 12.26 10.11 0.90
CA THR A 65 11.53 10.12 2.19
C THR A 65 10.03 10.19 1.96
N ARG A 66 9.58 11.02 1.01
CA ARG A 66 8.16 11.12 0.63
C ARG A 66 7.60 9.82 0.08
N GLU A 67 8.34 9.13 -0.77
CA GLU A 67 7.93 7.84 -1.31
C GLU A 67 7.82 6.77 -0.22
N LEU A 68 8.77 6.72 0.70
CA LEU A 68 8.74 5.79 1.84
C LEU A 68 7.51 6.04 2.72
N LEU A 69 7.23 7.30 3.06
CA LEU A 69 6.05 7.67 3.84
C LEU A 69 4.74 7.29 3.15
N LYS A 70 4.64 7.52 1.83
CA LYS A 70 3.47 7.09 1.04
C LYS A 70 3.29 5.57 1.09
N LYS A 71 4.37 4.80 0.94
CA LYS A 71 4.32 3.33 1.02
C LYS A 71 3.87 2.88 2.42
N GLU A 72 4.39 3.49 3.47
CA GLU A 72 4.00 3.18 4.85
C GLU A 72 2.52 3.51 5.12
N GLN A 73 2.06 4.67 4.68
CA GLN A 73 0.65 5.07 4.78
C GLN A 73 -0.26 4.13 3.98
N ALA A 74 0.14 3.71 2.79
CA ALA A 74 -0.61 2.75 1.97
C ALA A 74 -0.76 1.41 2.69
N ILE A 75 0.32 0.88 3.28
CA ILE A 75 0.28 -0.38 4.04
C ILE A 75 -0.62 -0.24 5.27
N LYS A 76 -0.56 0.90 5.98
CA LYS A 76 -1.44 1.18 7.13
C LYS A 76 -2.90 1.27 6.71
N ALA A 77 -3.20 1.94 5.59
CA ALA A 77 -4.55 2.02 5.04
C ALA A 77 -5.08 0.65 4.63
N GLU A 78 -4.25 -0.17 3.99
CA GLU A 78 -4.58 -1.54 3.62
C GLU A 78 -4.88 -2.40 4.87
N ALA A 79 -4.05 -2.30 5.90
CA ALA A 79 -4.29 -2.99 7.17
C ALA A 79 -5.64 -2.59 7.80
N ARG A 80 -5.97 -1.29 7.81
CA ARG A 80 -7.27 -0.79 8.27
C ARG A 80 -8.43 -1.33 7.44
N PHE A 81 -8.30 -1.40 6.11
CA PHE A 81 -9.31 -1.97 5.22
C PHE A 81 -9.61 -3.44 5.58
N TYR A 82 -8.58 -4.23 5.86
CA TYR A 82 -8.74 -5.63 6.28
C TYR A 82 -9.11 -5.81 7.77
N GLY A 83 -9.29 -4.71 8.51
CA GLY A 83 -9.60 -4.73 9.95
C GLY A 83 -8.47 -5.31 10.80
N THR A 84 -7.22 -5.07 10.43
CA THR A 84 -6.05 -5.73 11.04
C THR A 84 -4.88 -4.78 11.24
N SER A 85 -3.82 -5.25 11.90
CA SER A 85 -2.55 -4.51 12.05
C SER A 85 -1.63 -4.76 10.85
N VAL A 86 -0.67 -3.86 10.63
CA VAL A 86 0.35 -4.03 9.56
C VAL A 86 1.11 -5.36 9.71
N HIS A 87 1.44 -5.76 10.93
CA HIS A 87 2.17 -7.00 11.20
C HIS A 87 1.38 -8.26 10.82
N THR A 88 0.06 -8.21 10.96
CA THR A 88 -0.83 -9.36 10.69
C THR A 88 -1.46 -9.31 9.30
N LEU A 89 -1.23 -8.24 8.54
CA LEU A 89 -1.83 -8.00 7.22
C LEU A 89 -1.60 -9.15 6.26
N SER A 90 -0.36 -9.64 6.14
CA SER A 90 -0.03 -10.71 5.20
C SER A 90 -0.81 -12.01 5.50
N ARG A 91 -0.91 -12.37 6.79
CA ARG A 91 -1.70 -13.53 7.24
C ARG A 91 -3.19 -13.30 6.96
N ARG A 92 -3.71 -12.11 7.29
CA ARG A 92 -5.12 -11.76 7.06
C ARG A 92 -5.49 -11.81 5.58
N LYS A 93 -4.64 -11.28 4.68
CA LYS A 93 -4.83 -11.36 3.23
C LYS A 93 -4.86 -12.81 2.74
N ARG A 94 -3.92 -13.64 3.19
CA ARG A 94 -3.89 -15.07 2.84
C ARG A 94 -5.18 -15.77 3.25
N THR A 95 -5.63 -15.57 4.49
CA THR A 95 -6.89 -16.15 4.98
C THR A 95 -8.10 -15.63 4.20
N SER A 96 -8.18 -14.31 3.95
CA SER A 96 -9.26 -13.70 3.18
C SER A 96 -9.34 -14.28 1.78
N ASN A 97 -8.21 -14.39 1.09
CA ASN A 97 -8.13 -14.95 -0.25
C ASN A 97 -8.51 -16.43 -0.26
N MET A 98 -7.99 -17.21 0.70
CA MET A 98 -8.34 -18.63 0.84
C MET A 98 -9.84 -18.84 1.01
N LEU A 99 -10.47 -18.11 1.94
CA LEU A 99 -11.90 -18.21 2.18
C LEU A 99 -12.70 -17.79 0.93
N THR A 100 -12.30 -16.69 0.28
CA THR A 100 -12.96 -16.20 -0.94
C THR A 100 -12.87 -17.22 -2.08
N SER A 101 -11.70 -17.83 -2.29
CA SER A 101 -11.51 -18.86 -3.32
C SER A 101 -12.34 -20.11 -3.03
N LYS A 102 -12.37 -20.59 -1.78
CA LYS A 102 -13.23 -21.72 -1.38
C LYS A 102 -14.71 -21.44 -1.65
N THR A 103 -15.20 -20.28 -1.19
CA THR A 103 -16.60 -19.89 -1.40
C THR A 103 -16.93 -19.76 -2.89
N ARG A 104 -16.03 -19.19 -3.69
CA ARG A 104 -16.22 -19.06 -5.14
C ARG A 104 -16.29 -20.41 -5.84
N HIS A 105 -15.33 -21.29 -5.59
CA HIS A 105 -15.30 -22.64 -6.16
C HIS A 105 -16.61 -23.39 -5.89
N PHE A 106 -17.03 -23.39 -4.62
CA PHE A 106 -18.27 -24.05 -4.22
C PHE A 106 -19.50 -23.40 -4.87
N HIS A 107 -19.58 -22.07 -4.89
CA HIS A 107 -20.68 -21.36 -5.54
C HIS A 107 -20.78 -21.71 -7.03
N GLU A 108 -19.67 -21.69 -7.76
CA GLU A 108 -19.63 -22.05 -9.18
C GLU A 108 -20.05 -23.51 -9.41
N ARG A 109 -19.57 -24.43 -8.56
CA ARG A 109 -19.89 -25.86 -8.65
C ARG A 109 -21.36 -26.13 -8.35
N MET A 110 -21.90 -25.56 -7.29
CA MET A 110 -23.32 -25.67 -6.95
C MET A 110 -24.21 -25.04 -8.01
N ASN A 111 -23.83 -23.88 -8.55
CA ASN A 111 -24.55 -23.22 -9.62
C ASN A 111 -24.57 -24.09 -10.88
N TYR A 112 -23.44 -24.69 -11.26
CA TYR A 112 -23.35 -25.63 -12.38
C TYR A 112 -24.28 -26.84 -12.21
N LEU A 113 -24.26 -27.46 -11.02
CA LEU A 113 -25.05 -28.66 -10.74
C LEU A 113 -26.56 -28.38 -10.67
N THR A 114 -26.98 -27.16 -10.31
CA THR A 114 -28.40 -26.79 -10.17
C THR A 114 -29.00 -26.18 -11.44
N THR A 115 -28.28 -25.31 -12.13
CA THR A 115 -28.84 -24.51 -13.25
C THR A 115 -28.68 -25.16 -14.63
N LYS A 116 -27.67 -25.99 -14.85
CA LYS A 116 -27.43 -26.59 -16.16
C LYS A 116 -28.51 -27.64 -16.46
N ASN A 117 -29.26 -27.58 -17.56
CA ASN A 117 -30.23 -28.65 -17.87
C ASN A 117 -29.52 -29.94 -18.32
N LEU A 118 -29.17 -30.82 -17.37
CA LEU A 118 -28.59 -32.14 -17.62
C LEU A 118 -29.72 -33.14 -17.89
N LYS A 119 -30.28 -33.13 -19.11
CA LYS A 119 -31.33 -34.09 -19.51
C LYS A 119 -30.90 -35.54 -19.22
N GLY A 120 -31.72 -36.29 -18.48
CA GLY A 120 -31.58 -37.74 -18.30
C GLY A 120 -30.61 -38.22 -17.21
N LYS A 121 -30.13 -37.34 -16.32
CA LYS A 121 -29.17 -37.70 -15.24
C LYS A 121 -29.57 -37.18 -13.86
N GLU A 122 -30.87 -37.11 -13.55
CA GLU A 122 -31.36 -36.51 -12.28
C GLU A 122 -30.84 -37.22 -11.02
N VAL A 123 -30.82 -38.56 -11.00
CA VAL A 123 -30.31 -39.34 -9.87
C VAL A 123 -28.81 -39.12 -9.67
N VAL A 124 -28.03 -39.10 -10.77
CA VAL A 124 -26.58 -38.83 -10.73
C VAL A 124 -26.31 -37.39 -10.26
N ARG A 125 -27.14 -36.43 -10.68
CA ARG A 125 -27.08 -35.04 -10.21
C ARG A 125 -27.31 -34.93 -8.71
N HIS A 126 -28.28 -35.62 -8.14
CA HIS A 126 -28.52 -35.60 -6.69
C HIS A 126 -27.36 -36.23 -5.91
N GLN A 127 -26.80 -37.34 -6.41
CA GLN A 127 -25.61 -37.95 -5.81
C GLN A 127 -24.38 -37.03 -5.89
N GLU A 128 -24.16 -36.35 -7.02
CA GLU A 128 -23.07 -35.38 -7.19
C GLU A 128 -23.25 -34.15 -6.30
N LEU A 129 -24.50 -33.68 -6.12
CA LEU A 129 -24.83 -32.58 -5.19
C LEU A 129 -24.53 -32.98 -3.74
N ASP A 130 -24.97 -34.16 -3.30
CA ASP A 130 -24.69 -34.65 -1.95
C ASP A 130 -23.19 -34.87 -1.73
N ALA A 131 -22.47 -35.38 -2.74
CA ALA A 131 -21.02 -35.54 -2.68
C ALA A 131 -20.30 -34.19 -2.58
N GLU A 132 -20.74 -33.17 -3.34
CA GLU A 132 -20.17 -31.82 -3.28
C GLU A 132 -20.49 -31.12 -1.93
N MET A 133 -21.68 -31.33 -1.38
CA MET A 133 -22.04 -30.83 -0.04
C MET A 133 -21.16 -31.45 1.05
N ASN A 134 -20.94 -32.77 1.00
CA ASN A 134 -20.07 -33.47 1.94
C ASN A 134 -18.60 -33.07 1.77
N SER A 135 -18.15 -32.86 0.53
CA SER A 135 -16.79 -32.42 0.25
C SER A 135 -16.56 -30.99 0.77
N PHE A 136 -17.54 -30.10 0.64
CA PHE A 136 -17.45 -28.73 1.15
C PHE A 136 -17.14 -28.71 2.65
N GLU A 137 -17.86 -29.46 3.47
CA GLU A 137 -17.63 -29.51 4.92
C GLU A 137 -16.21 -30.01 5.27
N LEU A 138 -15.72 -31.03 4.55
CA LEU A 138 -14.37 -31.55 4.73
C LEU A 138 -13.30 -30.53 4.31
N TYR A 139 -13.48 -29.90 3.15
CA TYR A 139 -12.51 -28.98 2.58
C TYR A 139 -12.53 -27.61 3.23
N TYR A 140 -13.69 -27.10 3.64
CA TYR A 140 -13.83 -25.81 4.32
C TYR A 140 -13.07 -25.82 5.64
N ASN A 141 -13.18 -26.92 6.40
CA ASN A 141 -12.46 -27.15 7.64
C ASN A 141 -10.98 -27.54 7.44
N SER A 142 -10.60 -27.98 6.24
CA SER A 142 -9.21 -28.28 5.90
C SER A 142 -8.38 -27.01 5.63
N GLY A 143 -7.07 -27.05 5.90
CA GLY A 143 -6.13 -25.96 5.55
C GLY A 143 -5.80 -25.85 4.05
N VAL A 144 -6.44 -26.65 3.20
CA VAL A 144 -6.14 -26.73 1.76
C VAL A 144 -6.79 -25.57 1.01
N ASN A 145 -6.06 -25.03 0.04
CA ASN A 145 -6.51 -23.91 -0.78
C ASN A 145 -6.76 -24.40 -2.22
N PHE A 146 -7.87 -23.98 -2.83
CA PHE A 146 -8.14 -24.26 -4.24
C PHE A 146 -7.44 -23.16 -5.06
N ASN A 147 -6.45 -23.55 -5.86
CA ASN A 147 -5.72 -22.67 -6.78
C ASN A 147 -6.56 -22.35 -8.01
#